data_AF-A0A4V1ZZ66-F1
#
_entry.id   AF-A0A4V1ZZ66-F1
#
_cell.length_a   1.000
_cell.length_b   1.000
_cell.length_c   1.000
_cell.angle_alpha   90.00
_cell.angle_beta   90.00
_cell.angle_gamma   90.00
#
_symmetry.space_group_name_H-M   'P 1'
#
loop_
_entity.id
_entity.type
_entity.pdbx_description
1 polymer ?
#
loop_
_entity_poly.entity_id
_entity_poly.type
_entity_poly.pdbx_seq_one_letter_code
_entity_poly.pdbx_strand_id
1 'polypeptide(L)'
;MEQKILRSRAWFDNQDNVDMTALYLERYLNFGLSLEELQSGKPIIGIAQTGSDLSPCNRHHLVLAERVREGIRDMGGIAIEFPVHPIQETGKRPTAGLDRNLAYLGLVEVLYGYPIDGVVLTIGCDKTTPACLMAAATVNIPAIALSVGPMLNGWHKGERTGSGTIVWKARQQLAAGEIDRAEFIRLVASSAPSTGYCNTMGTATTMNSLAEALGMSLPGSAAIPAPYRDRQEVAWRTGMRIVEMVREDLKPSDILTRAAFDNAIRVNTAIGGSTNAPIHLAAIARHIGVDLPLQAWQDLGADVPLLVNLQPAGEYLGEDYYRAGGVPAVVAQLMTRGLIQEDAATVNGRSIG
;
A
#
# COMPACT_ATOMS: atom_id res chain seq x y z
N MET A 1 -5.86 -2.79 -33.70
CA MET A 1 -5.17 -1.88 -32.77
C MET A 1 -3.72 -2.30 -32.76
N GLU A 2 -2.82 -1.39 -33.09
CA GLU A 2 -1.38 -1.64 -33.05
C GLU A 2 -0.97 -1.86 -31.60
N GLN A 3 -0.29 -2.97 -31.30
CA GLN A 3 0.09 -3.32 -29.95
C GLN A 3 1.18 -2.34 -29.48
N LYS A 4 0.89 -1.53 -28.46
CA LYS A 4 1.83 -0.53 -27.94
C LYS A 4 3.14 -1.23 -27.54
N ILE A 5 4.26 -0.76 -28.07
CA ILE A 5 5.59 -1.29 -27.73
C ILE A 5 5.88 -0.94 -26.26
N LEU A 6 6.06 -1.98 -25.44
CA LEU A 6 6.36 -1.83 -24.02
C LEU A 6 7.83 -1.44 -23.81
N ARG A 7 8.11 -0.71 -22.72
CA ARG A 7 9.47 -0.20 -22.44
C ARG A 7 10.49 -1.32 -22.23
N SER A 8 10.06 -2.48 -21.71
CA SER A 8 10.91 -3.67 -21.57
C SER A 8 11.51 -4.15 -22.89
N ARG A 9 10.90 -3.82 -24.05
CA ARG A 9 11.44 -4.18 -25.36
C ARG A 9 12.78 -3.49 -25.66
N ALA A 10 13.05 -2.32 -25.08
CA ALA A 10 14.36 -1.67 -25.22
C ALA A 10 15.52 -2.49 -24.60
N TRP A 11 15.20 -3.46 -23.72
CA TRP A 11 16.17 -4.41 -23.17
C TRP A 11 16.10 -5.78 -23.85
N PHE A 12 14.90 -6.33 -24.00
CA PHE A 12 14.73 -7.74 -24.37
C PHE A 12 14.48 -7.97 -25.87
N ASP A 13 14.29 -6.91 -26.65
CA ASP A 13 13.98 -7.00 -28.08
C ASP A 13 14.38 -5.73 -28.85
N ASN A 14 15.57 -5.20 -28.61
CA ASN A 14 16.08 -4.02 -29.31
C ASN A 14 16.84 -4.42 -30.57
N GLN A 15 16.14 -4.40 -31.70
CA GLN A 15 16.67 -4.79 -33.02
C GLN A 15 17.80 -3.87 -33.51
N ASP A 16 17.84 -2.62 -33.04
CA ASP A 16 18.89 -1.65 -33.41
C ASP A 16 20.22 -1.93 -32.68
N ASN A 17 20.18 -2.71 -31.59
CA ASN A 17 21.34 -3.04 -30.78
C ASN A 17 21.25 -4.49 -30.25
N VAL A 18 21.54 -5.44 -31.15
CA VAL A 18 21.44 -6.88 -30.88
C VAL A 18 22.46 -7.33 -29.84
N ASP A 19 23.65 -6.72 -29.79
CA ASP A 19 24.68 -7.02 -28.80
C ASP A 19 24.22 -6.68 -27.38
N MET A 20 23.62 -5.51 -27.17
CA MET A 20 23.03 -5.16 -25.87
C MET A 20 21.81 -6.02 -25.55
N THR A 21 20.95 -6.32 -26.53
CA THR A 21 19.81 -7.22 -26.32
C THR A 21 20.27 -8.60 -25.81
N ALA A 22 21.31 -9.18 -26.44
CA ALA A 22 21.88 -10.45 -26.02
C ALA A 22 22.46 -10.37 -24.59
N LEU A 23 23.17 -9.28 -24.27
CA LEU A 23 23.76 -9.06 -22.95
C LEU A 23 22.68 -8.88 -21.86
N TYR A 24 21.62 -8.14 -22.14
CA TYR A 24 20.51 -7.95 -21.22
C TYR A 24 19.73 -9.24 -20.97
N LEU A 25 19.55 -10.08 -21.99
CA LEU A 25 18.87 -11.37 -21.84
C LEU A 25 19.69 -12.37 -21.03
N GLU A 26 21.00 -12.48 -21.28
CA GLU A 26 21.89 -13.54 -20.77
C GLU A 26 21.66 -13.85 -19.29
N ARG A 27 21.69 -12.83 -18.43
CA ARG A 27 21.65 -13.06 -16.98
C ARG A 27 20.26 -13.38 -16.45
N TYR A 28 19.19 -12.94 -17.11
CA TYR A 28 17.82 -13.24 -16.67
C TYR A 28 17.43 -14.70 -16.92
N LEU A 29 18.15 -15.43 -17.78
CA LEU A 29 17.91 -16.85 -18.06
C LEU A 29 18.45 -17.78 -16.95
N ASN A 30 19.37 -17.30 -16.12
CA ASN A 30 20.19 -18.17 -15.26
C ASN A 30 19.43 -18.84 -14.09
N PHE A 31 18.18 -18.46 -13.84
CA PHE A 31 17.30 -19.06 -12.84
C PHE A 31 16.03 -19.69 -13.44
N GLY A 32 16.01 -19.91 -14.76
CA GLY A 32 15.01 -20.73 -15.43
C GLY A 32 13.95 -19.98 -16.24
N LEU A 33 14.04 -18.66 -16.39
CA LEU A 33 13.26 -17.95 -17.42
C LEU A 33 13.79 -18.34 -18.81
N SER A 34 12.88 -18.50 -19.76
CA SER A 34 13.21 -18.82 -21.14
C SER A 34 13.36 -17.56 -22.02
N LEU A 35 14.10 -17.69 -23.13
CA LEU A 35 14.12 -16.67 -24.18
C LEU A 35 12.73 -16.41 -24.74
N GLU A 36 11.94 -17.48 -24.93
CA GLU A 36 10.55 -17.39 -25.40
C GLU A 36 9.71 -16.50 -24.48
N GLU A 37 9.81 -16.68 -23.17
CA GLU A 37 9.12 -15.80 -22.22
C GLU A 37 9.57 -14.34 -22.38
N LEU A 38 10.86 -14.05 -22.23
CA LEU A 38 11.35 -12.67 -22.22
C LEU A 38 11.10 -11.93 -23.55
N GLN A 39 11.12 -12.64 -24.68
CA GLN A 39 10.89 -12.08 -26.01
C GLN A 39 9.43 -12.16 -26.49
N SER A 40 8.52 -12.75 -25.72
CA SER A 40 7.10 -12.91 -26.11
C SER A 40 6.29 -11.61 -26.25
N GLY A 41 6.84 -10.45 -25.89
CA GLY A 41 6.10 -9.18 -25.83
C GLY A 41 5.15 -9.06 -24.63
N LYS A 42 5.09 -10.07 -23.75
CA LYS A 42 4.29 -10.02 -22.52
C LYS A 42 4.79 -8.91 -21.57
N PRO A 43 3.89 -8.23 -20.84
CA PRO A 43 4.27 -7.27 -19.82
C PRO A 43 5.22 -7.84 -18.77
N ILE A 44 6.32 -7.14 -18.50
CA ILE A 44 7.19 -7.44 -17.36
C ILE A 44 6.67 -6.68 -16.14
N ILE A 45 6.19 -7.42 -15.14
CA ILE A 45 5.60 -6.86 -13.94
C ILE A 45 6.55 -7.00 -12.77
N GLY A 46 6.93 -5.86 -12.20
CA GLY A 46 7.69 -5.77 -10.96
C GLY A 46 6.81 -6.06 -9.75
N ILE A 47 7.31 -6.81 -8.77
CA ILE A 47 6.74 -6.90 -7.42
C ILE A 47 7.72 -6.23 -6.47
N ALA A 48 7.41 -5.00 -6.05
CA ALA A 48 8.24 -4.23 -5.13
C ALA A 48 8.02 -4.76 -3.70
N GLN A 49 8.89 -5.67 -3.26
CA GLN A 49 8.80 -6.42 -2.01
C GLN A 49 9.31 -5.60 -0.82
N THR A 50 8.43 -5.33 0.15
CA THR A 50 8.75 -4.60 1.39
C THR A 50 8.78 -5.50 2.64
N GLY A 51 8.41 -6.77 2.50
CA GLY A 51 8.47 -7.77 3.56
C GLY A 51 9.88 -8.29 3.80
N SER A 52 10.26 -8.42 5.06
CA SER A 52 11.51 -9.05 5.50
C SER A 52 11.40 -9.43 6.98
N ASP A 53 12.35 -10.21 7.49
CA ASP A 53 12.45 -10.49 8.93
C ASP A 53 12.70 -9.20 9.74
N LEU A 54 13.34 -8.18 9.15
CA LEU A 54 13.52 -6.87 9.76
C LEU A 54 12.23 -6.04 9.76
N SER A 55 11.26 -6.36 8.91
CA SER A 55 10.01 -5.62 8.71
C SER A 55 8.78 -6.51 8.98
N PRO A 56 8.53 -6.93 10.24
CA PRO A 56 7.50 -7.91 10.59
C PRO A 56 6.09 -7.47 10.19
N CYS A 57 5.81 -6.16 10.16
CA CYS A 57 4.55 -5.62 9.69
C CYS A 57 4.22 -6.03 8.24
N ASN A 58 5.25 -6.10 7.38
CA ASN A 58 5.12 -6.39 5.94
C ASN A 58 5.56 -7.80 5.59
N ARG A 59 6.11 -8.56 6.54
CA ARG A 59 6.69 -9.88 6.31
C ARG A 59 5.75 -10.86 5.60
N HIS A 60 4.43 -10.74 5.81
CA HIS A 60 3.48 -11.61 5.12
C HIS A 60 3.48 -11.44 3.59
N HIS A 61 3.99 -10.32 3.07
CA HIS A 61 4.20 -10.15 1.63
C HIS A 61 5.19 -11.14 1.01
N LEU A 62 6.05 -11.80 1.81
CA LEU A 62 6.86 -12.92 1.34
C LEU A 62 6.00 -14.12 0.89
N VAL A 63 4.81 -14.26 1.47
CA VAL A 63 3.81 -15.27 1.08
C VAL A 63 2.88 -14.71 -0.01
N LEU A 64 2.40 -13.48 0.17
CA LEU A 64 1.45 -12.88 -0.79
C LEU A 64 2.05 -12.65 -2.19
N ALA A 65 3.37 -12.48 -2.30
CA ALA A 65 4.06 -12.35 -3.59
C ALA A 65 3.86 -13.57 -4.50
N GLU A 66 3.67 -14.77 -3.93
CA GLU A 66 3.32 -15.97 -4.70
C GLU A 66 1.94 -15.84 -5.36
N ARG A 67 0.93 -15.42 -4.61
CA ARG A 67 -0.43 -15.18 -5.13
C ARG A 67 -0.45 -14.07 -6.18
N VAL A 68 0.32 -13.00 -5.97
CA VAL A 68 0.48 -11.92 -6.96
C VAL A 68 1.09 -12.47 -8.25
N ARG A 69 2.17 -13.26 -8.15
CA ARG A 69 2.85 -13.89 -9.28
C ARG A 69 1.92 -14.80 -10.08
N GLU A 70 1.09 -15.60 -9.42
CA GLU A 70 0.08 -16.42 -10.09
C GLU A 70 -0.92 -15.58 -10.88
N GLY A 71 -1.46 -14.51 -10.28
CA GLY A 71 -2.38 -13.61 -10.97
C GLY A 71 -1.76 -12.91 -12.20
N ILE A 72 -0.48 -12.51 -12.09
CA ILE A 72 0.27 -11.95 -13.21
C ILE A 72 0.39 -12.98 -14.35
N ARG A 73 0.74 -14.23 -14.02
CA ARG A 73 0.91 -15.31 -15.00
C ARG A 73 -0.42 -15.68 -15.68
N ASP A 74 -1.50 -15.76 -14.91
CA ASP A 74 -2.85 -16.04 -15.43
C ASP A 74 -3.30 -15.01 -16.47
N MET A 75 -2.87 -13.76 -16.32
CA MET A 75 -3.16 -12.69 -17.28
C MET A 75 -2.11 -12.56 -18.39
N GLY A 76 -1.12 -13.44 -18.45
CA GLY A 76 -0.09 -13.44 -19.48
C GLY A 76 0.96 -12.34 -19.30
N GLY A 77 1.31 -12.01 -18.07
CA GLY A 77 2.50 -11.22 -17.73
C GLY A 77 3.65 -12.09 -17.20
N ILE A 78 4.81 -11.47 -17.00
CA ILE A 78 6.01 -12.10 -16.42
C ILE A 78 6.33 -11.37 -15.12
N ALA A 79 6.31 -12.09 -14.00
CA ALA A 79 6.54 -11.50 -12.68
C ALA A 79 8.03 -11.52 -12.31
N ILE A 80 8.58 -10.36 -11.93
CA ILE A 80 9.93 -10.21 -11.38
C ILE A 80 9.81 -9.55 -10.01
N GLU A 81 10.14 -10.29 -8.96
CA GLU A 81 10.15 -9.79 -7.59
C GLU A 81 11.50 -9.18 -7.23
N PHE A 82 11.50 -8.03 -6.59
CA PHE A 82 12.72 -7.35 -6.15
C PHE A 82 12.49 -6.63 -4.80
N PRO A 83 13.53 -6.51 -3.95
CA PRO A 83 13.41 -5.86 -2.65
C PRO A 83 13.38 -4.33 -2.76
N VAL A 84 12.76 -3.70 -1.77
CA VAL A 84 12.85 -2.25 -1.51
C VAL A 84 13.61 -2.03 -0.20
N HIS A 85 14.22 -0.85 -0.02
CA HIS A 85 14.85 -0.46 1.25
C HIS A 85 13.90 -0.77 2.43
N PRO A 86 14.32 -1.59 3.41
CA PRO A 86 13.43 -2.06 4.46
C PRO A 86 13.03 -0.92 5.40
N ILE A 87 11.75 -0.87 5.76
CA ILE A 87 11.25 0.11 6.72
C ILE A 87 10.43 -0.60 7.79
N GLN A 88 10.82 -0.36 9.04
CA GLN A 88 10.11 -0.84 10.21
C GLN A 88 10.06 0.27 11.26
N GLU A 89 8.85 0.76 11.58
CA GLU A 89 8.66 1.98 12.37
C GLU A 89 9.27 1.88 13.78
N THR A 90 9.02 0.79 14.50
CA THR A 90 9.30 0.74 15.96
C THR A 90 10.73 0.36 16.32
N GLY A 91 11.50 -0.18 15.38
CA GLY A 91 12.87 -0.67 15.52
C GLY A 91 13.90 0.23 14.84
N LYS A 92 13.47 1.17 13.99
CA LYS A 92 14.35 2.16 13.37
C LYS A 92 14.66 3.32 14.32
N ARG A 93 15.93 3.71 14.39
CA ARG A 93 16.42 4.93 15.08
C ARG A 93 17.20 5.82 14.10
N PRO A 94 17.13 7.16 14.22
CA PRO A 94 16.34 7.94 15.18
C PRO A 94 14.83 7.94 14.88
N THR A 95 14.43 7.77 13.61
CA THR A 95 13.03 7.61 13.19
C THR A 95 12.97 6.98 11.80
N ALA A 96 11.91 6.22 11.50
CA ALA A 96 11.63 5.69 10.16
C ALA A 96 11.22 6.78 9.14
N GLY A 97 10.91 8.01 9.59
CA GLY A 97 10.65 9.13 8.68
C GLY A 97 11.82 9.44 7.74
N LEU A 98 13.07 9.19 8.17
CA LEU A 98 14.27 9.32 7.34
C LEU A 98 14.27 8.32 6.18
N ASP A 99 13.85 7.09 6.45
CA ASP A 99 13.90 6.00 5.48
C ASP A 99 12.81 6.14 4.41
N ARG A 100 11.74 6.90 4.65
CA ARG A 100 10.68 7.15 3.65
C ARG A 100 11.25 7.66 2.34
N ASN A 101 12.08 8.70 2.40
CA ASN A 101 12.65 9.32 1.20
C ASN A 101 13.80 8.47 0.62
N LEU A 102 14.53 7.74 1.46
CA LEU A 102 15.58 6.82 1.00
C LEU A 102 14.98 5.64 0.22
N ALA A 103 13.92 5.03 0.74
CA ALA A 103 13.19 3.97 0.06
C ALA A 103 12.53 4.46 -1.24
N TYR A 104 11.97 5.67 -1.22
CA TYR A 104 11.49 6.35 -2.41
C TYR A 104 12.59 6.45 -3.48
N LEU A 105 13.77 6.99 -3.15
CA LEU A 105 14.86 7.17 -4.11
C LEU A 105 15.30 5.83 -4.72
N GLY A 106 15.54 4.82 -3.87
CA GLY A 106 15.94 3.50 -4.35
C GLY A 106 14.88 2.87 -5.27
N LEU A 107 13.60 3.03 -4.95
CA LEU A 107 12.52 2.48 -5.77
C LEU A 107 12.38 3.22 -7.11
N VAL A 108 12.55 4.55 -7.15
CA VAL A 108 12.57 5.31 -8.43
C VAL A 108 13.64 4.77 -9.36
N GLU A 109 14.87 4.60 -8.86
CA GLU A 109 15.99 4.11 -9.66
C GLU A 109 15.73 2.69 -10.19
N VAL A 110 15.12 1.82 -9.39
CA VAL A 110 14.79 0.46 -9.84
C VAL A 110 13.71 0.48 -10.92
N LEU A 111 12.61 1.20 -10.70
CA LEU A 111 11.49 1.23 -11.65
C LEU A 111 11.89 1.87 -12.99
N TYR A 112 12.71 2.92 -12.95
CA TYR A 112 13.21 3.59 -14.16
C TYR A 112 14.36 2.83 -14.83
N GLY A 113 15.31 2.30 -14.07
CA GLY A 113 16.55 1.71 -14.59
C GLY A 113 16.43 0.27 -15.11
N TYR A 114 15.39 -0.47 -14.73
CA TYR A 114 15.20 -1.88 -15.12
C TYR A 114 14.00 -2.06 -16.07
N PRO A 115 13.94 -3.17 -16.84
CA PRO A 115 12.90 -3.43 -17.84
C PRO A 115 11.56 -3.84 -17.21
N ILE A 116 10.93 -2.91 -16.49
CA ILE A 116 9.65 -3.10 -15.78
C ILE A 116 8.56 -2.28 -16.47
N ASP A 117 7.49 -2.91 -16.94
CA ASP A 117 6.39 -2.26 -17.66
C ASP A 117 5.26 -1.81 -16.71
N GLY A 118 5.10 -2.50 -15.58
CA GLY A 118 4.19 -2.11 -14.51
C GLY A 118 4.61 -2.71 -13.18
N VAL A 119 4.05 -2.22 -12.06
CA VAL A 119 4.49 -2.63 -10.71
C VAL A 119 3.34 -2.86 -9.73
N VAL A 120 3.44 -3.95 -8.96
CA VAL A 120 2.69 -4.14 -7.73
C VAL A 120 3.51 -3.62 -6.55
N LEU A 121 2.98 -2.62 -5.85
CA LEU A 121 3.59 -2.00 -4.69
C LEU A 121 3.10 -2.72 -3.43
N THR A 122 3.94 -3.57 -2.84
CA THR A 122 3.58 -4.21 -1.57
C THR A 122 3.73 -3.18 -0.44
N ILE A 123 2.61 -2.78 0.17
CA ILE A 123 2.56 -1.71 1.20
C ILE A 123 2.04 -2.26 2.53
N GLY A 124 2.30 -1.54 3.63
CA GLY A 124 1.84 -1.95 4.96
C GLY A 124 2.24 -0.97 6.05
N CYS A 125 3.41 -1.18 6.64
CA CYS A 125 4.00 -0.37 7.70
C CYS A 125 4.01 1.11 7.34
N ASP A 126 3.76 1.98 8.32
CA ASP A 126 3.61 3.43 8.26
C ASP A 126 4.19 4.12 7.00
N LYS A 127 5.50 4.06 6.81
CA LYS A 127 6.20 4.84 5.77
C LYS A 127 6.36 4.11 4.44
N THR A 128 6.05 2.82 4.36
CA THR A 128 6.15 2.04 3.10
C THR A 128 5.13 2.51 2.09
N THR A 129 3.88 2.71 2.50
CA THR A 129 2.80 3.21 1.62
C THR A 129 3.16 4.53 0.93
N PRO A 130 3.51 5.62 1.65
CA PRO A 130 3.88 6.86 0.98
C PRO A 130 5.16 6.73 0.16
N ALA A 131 6.20 6.01 0.62
CA ALA A 131 7.44 5.84 -0.14
C ALA A 131 7.18 5.19 -1.51
N CYS A 132 6.37 4.12 -1.53
CA CYS A 132 6.01 3.42 -2.76
C CYS A 132 5.13 4.27 -3.69
N LEU A 133 4.12 4.95 -3.15
CA LEU A 133 3.24 5.82 -3.96
C LEU A 133 3.99 7.03 -4.53
N MET A 134 4.91 7.62 -3.76
CA MET A 134 5.79 8.69 -4.25
C MET A 134 6.64 8.20 -5.44
N ALA A 135 7.24 7.01 -5.35
CA ALA A 135 8.11 6.48 -6.40
C ALA A 135 7.33 6.16 -7.68
N ALA A 136 6.16 5.52 -7.53
CA ALA A 136 5.26 5.25 -8.64
C ALA A 136 4.77 6.55 -9.30
N ALA A 137 4.45 7.58 -8.53
CA ALA A 137 4.09 8.89 -9.06
C ALA A 137 5.23 9.52 -9.88
N THR A 138 6.47 9.47 -9.38
CA THR A 138 7.64 10.03 -10.09
C THR A 138 7.94 9.31 -11.40
N VAL A 139 7.91 7.97 -11.42
CA VAL A 139 8.25 7.19 -12.62
C VAL A 139 7.08 7.09 -13.59
N ASN A 140 5.85 7.13 -13.07
CA ASN A 140 4.61 7.18 -13.81
C ASN A 140 4.41 6.02 -14.82
N ILE A 141 4.85 4.81 -14.45
CA ILE A 141 4.44 3.56 -15.11
C ILE A 141 3.21 2.99 -14.40
N PRO A 142 2.37 2.17 -15.06
CA PRO A 142 1.22 1.52 -14.42
C PRO A 142 1.58 0.87 -13.08
N ALA A 143 0.86 1.23 -12.02
CA ALA A 143 1.20 0.82 -10.66
C ALA A 143 -0.05 0.61 -9.81
N ILE A 144 -0.06 -0.46 -9.03
CA ILE A 144 -1.16 -0.80 -8.10
C ILE A 144 -0.60 -1.15 -6.73
N ALA A 145 -1.24 -0.66 -5.67
CA ALA A 145 -0.86 -0.95 -4.29
C ALA A 145 -1.58 -2.20 -3.75
N LEU A 146 -0.84 -3.04 -3.03
CA LEU A 146 -1.34 -4.18 -2.27
C LEU A 146 -1.02 -4.00 -0.79
N SER A 147 -2.05 -3.73 0.01
CA SER A 147 -1.95 -3.76 1.46
C SER A 147 -1.61 -5.15 1.99
N VAL A 148 -0.74 -5.24 2.99
CA VAL A 148 -0.53 -6.48 3.76
C VAL A 148 -1.72 -6.80 4.67
N GLY A 149 -2.40 -5.77 5.19
CA GLY A 149 -3.50 -5.87 6.15
C GLY A 149 -3.10 -5.71 7.63
N PRO A 150 -4.05 -5.33 8.50
CA PRO A 150 -3.81 -5.22 9.94
C PRO A 150 -3.62 -6.61 10.57
N MET A 151 -2.98 -6.63 11.74
CA MET A 151 -3.02 -7.77 12.65
C MET A 151 -4.45 -8.04 13.14
N LEU A 152 -4.68 -9.25 13.64
CA LEU A 152 -5.89 -9.60 14.38
C LEU A 152 -6.00 -8.80 15.68
N ASN A 153 -7.18 -8.82 16.29
CA ASN A 153 -7.46 -8.15 17.55
C ASN A 153 -6.68 -8.80 18.69
N GLY A 154 -5.91 -7.99 19.43
CA GLY A 154 -5.24 -8.42 20.65
C GLY A 154 -6.23 -8.48 21.82
N TRP A 155 -5.99 -9.39 22.76
CA TRP A 155 -6.82 -9.56 23.95
C TRP A 155 -5.97 -9.77 25.19
N HIS A 156 -6.35 -9.11 26.30
CA HIS A 156 -5.75 -9.33 27.62
C HIS A 156 -6.85 -9.29 28.68
N LYS A 157 -7.04 -10.40 29.41
CA LYS A 157 -8.07 -10.52 30.47
C LYS A 157 -9.49 -10.13 30.00
N GLY A 158 -9.84 -10.48 28.77
CA GLY A 158 -11.15 -10.18 28.17
C GLY A 158 -11.29 -8.77 27.60
N GLU A 159 -10.28 -7.90 27.75
CA GLU A 159 -10.25 -6.56 27.14
C GLU A 159 -9.44 -6.56 25.84
N ARG A 160 -9.86 -5.75 24.86
CA ARG A 160 -9.12 -5.54 23.61
C ARG A 160 -7.82 -4.78 23.87
N THR A 161 -6.73 -5.24 23.27
CA THR A 161 -5.43 -4.57 23.30
C THR A 161 -5.00 -4.12 21.91
N GLY A 162 -5.31 -2.86 21.60
CA GLY A 162 -4.94 -2.23 20.33
C GLY A 162 -3.45 -1.89 20.26
N SER A 163 -2.81 -2.28 19.16
CA SER A 163 -1.40 -1.99 18.90
C SER A 163 -1.15 -0.48 18.80
N GLY A 164 -0.11 0.00 19.47
CA GLY A 164 0.22 1.43 19.59
C GLY A 164 -0.60 2.18 20.64
N THR A 165 -1.86 1.82 20.87
CA THR A 165 -2.70 2.47 21.91
C THR A 165 -2.44 1.89 23.29
N ILE A 166 -2.27 0.55 23.39
CA ILE A 166 -2.11 -0.14 24.67
C ILE A 166 -0.87 0.30 25.46
N VAL A 167 0.19 0.73 24.76
CA VAL A 167 1.44 1.18 25.41
C VAL A 167 1.21 2.43 26.27
N TRP A 168 0.27 3.30 25.89
CA TRP A 168 -0.05 4.50 26.66
C TRP A 168 -0.78 4.15 27.97
N LYS A 169 -1.78 3.26 27.90
CA LYS A 169 -2.47 2.72 29.10
C LYS A 169 -1.46 1.99 30.01
N ALA A 170 -0.64 1.11 29.44
CA ALA A 170 0.37 0.37 30.20
C ALA A 170 1.39 1.32 30.88
N ARG A 171 1.78 2.42 30.22
CA ARG A 171 2.68 3.43 30.82
C ARG A 171 2.06 4.11 32.02
N GLN A 172 0.76 4.44 31.96
CA GLN A 172 0.03 5.02 33.08
C GLN A 172 -0.04 4.06 34.26
N GLN A 173 -0.40 2.79 34.01
CA GLN A 173 -0.47 1.74 35.04
C GLN A 173 0.88 1.48 35.71
N LEU A 174 1.95 1.43 34.91
CA LEU A 174 3.31 1.24 35.43
C LEU A 174 3.75 2.43 36.30
N ALA A 175 3.43 3.65 35.87
CA ALA A 175 3.74 4.86 36.64
C ALA A 175 2.93 4.95 37.94
N ALA A 176 1.70 4.45 37.95
CA ALA A 176 0.85 4.34 39.14
C ALA A 176 1.24 3.19 40.08
N GLY A 177 2.16 2.30 39.66
CA GLY A 177 2.57 1.12 40.43
C GLY A 177 1.53 -0.01 40.44
N GLU A 178 0.54 0.04 39.55
CA GLU A 178 -0.52 -0.98 39.42
C GLU A 178 -0.02 -2.26 38.73
N ILE A 179 1.00 -2.12 37.89
CA ILE A 179 1.68 -3.23 37.20
C ILE A 179 3.19 -3.11 37.35
N ASP A 180 3.88 -4.25 37.32
CA ASP A 180 5.34 -4.29 37.27
C ASP A 180 5.87 -4.24 35.81
N ARG A 181 7.20 -4.21 35.66
CA ARG A 181 7.85 -4.18 34.34
C ARG A 181 7.54 -5.42 33.48
N ALA A 182 7.38 -6.58 34.11
CA ALA A 182 7.12 -7.82 33.39
C ALA A 182 5.68 -7.85 32.85
N GLU A 183 4.73 -7.41 33.66
CA GLU A 183 3.32 -7.26 33.26
C GLU A 183 3.15 -6.16 32.22
N PHE A 184 3.90 -5.05 32.31
CA PHE A 184 3.95 -4.04 31.25
C PHE A 184 4.34 -4.66 29.90
N ILE A 185 5.42 -5.46 29.86
CA ILE A 185 5.88 -6.09 28.63
C ILE A 185 4.83 -7.08 28.10
N ARG A 186 4.26 -7.93 28.97
CA ARG A 186 3.21 -8.89 28.58
C ARG A 186 1.96 -8.20 28.04
N LEU A 187 1.53 -7.11 28.66
CA LEU A 187 0.36 -6.33 28.24
C LEU A 187 0.59 -5.71 26.86
N VAL A 188 1.74 -5.09 26.61
CA VAL A 188 2.06 -4.52 25.30
C VAL A 188 2.19 -5.62 24.23
N ALA A 189 2.85 -6.72 24.56
CA ALA A 189 3.02 -7.86 23.64
C ALA A 189 1.68 -8.50 23.23
N SER A 190 0.66 -8.48 24.10
CA SER A 190 -0.66 -9.02 23.78
C SER A 190 -1.36 -8.32 22.59
N SER A 191 -0.91 -7.12 22.21
CA SER A 191 -1.45 -6.36 21.08
C SER A 191 -0.92 -6.79 19.70
N ALA A 192 0.01 -7.75 19.64
CA ALA A 192 0.58 -8.29 18.42
C ALA A 192 0.31 -9.80 18.26
N PRO A 193 -0.95 -10.23 18.06
CA PRO A 193 -1.33 -11.65 18.06
C PRO A 193 -1.05 -12.38 16.73
N SER A 194 -0.75 -11.67 15.63
CA SER A 194 -0.62 -12.27 14.30
C SER A 194 0.36 -11.50 13.41
N THR A 195 0.55 -11.96 12.17
CA THR A 195 1.14 -11.14 11.10
C THR A 195 0.27 -9.93 10.77
N GLY A 196 0.89 -8.89 10.20
CA GLY A 196 0.22 -7.65 9.78
C GLY A 196 0.77 -6.40 10.48
N TYR A 197 0.24 -5.23 10.10
CA TYR A 197 0.56 -3.95 10.76
C TYR A 197 -0.39 -3.64 11.94
N CYS A 198 -0.18 -2.50 12.61
CA CYS A 198 -0.98 -2.06 13.75
C CYS A 198 -2.50 -2.11 13.49
N ASN A 199 -3.25 -2.79 14.36
CA ASN A 199 -4.70 -3.02 14.24
C ASN A 199 -5.59 -1.87 14.77
N THR A 200 -5.02 -0.69 15.00
CA THR A 200 -5.72 0.55 15.38
C THR A 200 -5.75 1.50 14.17
N MET A 201 -6.46 2.62 14.24
CA MET A 201 -6.37 3.74 13.28
C MET A 201 -5.07 4.53 13.44
N GLY A 202 -3.94 3.83 13.51
CA GLY A 202 -2.61 4.42 13.40
C GLY A 202 -2.27 4.78 11.95
N THR A 203 -1.03 5.21 11.72
CA THR A 203 -0.58 5.62 10.37
C THR A 203 -0.71 4.50 9.35
N ALA A 204 -0.37 3.24 9.69
CA ALA A 204 -0.50 2.12 8.75
C ALA A 204 -1.93 1.95 8.24
N THR A 205 -2.92 1.75 9.13
CA THR A 205 -4.34 1.63 8.75
C THR A 205 -4.83 2.86 8.00
N THR A 206 -4.42 4.05 8.42
CA THR A 206 -4.74 5.31 7.74
C THR A 206 -4.21 5.30 6.31
N MET A 207 -2.90 5.17 6.11
CA MET A 207 -2.28 5.28 4.79
C MET A 207 -2.71 4.16 3.83
N ASN A 208 -2.97 2.95 4.34
CA ASN A 208 -3.52 1.88 3.51
C ASN A 208 -4.98 2.18 3.10
N SER A 209 -5.79 2.74 4.01
CA SER A 209 -7.14 3.21 3.67
C SER A 209 -7.12 4.35 2.65
N LEU A 210 -6.15 5.26 2.77
CA LEU A 210 -5.99 6.37 1.84
C LEU A 210 -5.42 5.95 0.49
N ALA A 211 -4.61 4.89 0.41
CA ALA A 211 -4.24 4.31 -0.87
C ALA A 211 -5.47 3.81 -1.64
N GLU A 212 -6.45 3.24 -0.95
CA GLU A 212 -7.73 2.84 -1.54
C GLU A 212 -8.60 4.05 -1.91
N ALA A 213 -8.70 5.05 -1.04
CA ALA A 213 -9.48 6.28 -1.30
C ALA A 213 -8.90 7.14 -2.44
N LEU A 214 -7.58 7.11 -2.64
CA LEU A 214 -6.90 7.69 -3.80
C LEU A 214 -7.17 6.90 -5.09
N GLY A 215 -7.79 5.73 -5.00
CA GLY A 215 -8.01 4.83 -6.13
C GLY A 215 -6.79 4.00 -6.51
N MET A 216 -5.74 3.92 -5.68
CA MET A 216 -4.47 3.22 -6.00
C MET A 216 -4.44 1.74 -5.58
N SER A 217 -5.48 1.22 -4.94
CA SER A 217 -5.65 -0.21 -4.63
C SER A 217 -7.05 -0.68 -4.98
N LEU A 218 -7.24 -1.99 -5.11
CA LEU A 218 -8.57 -2.54 -5.39
C LEU A 218 -9.57 -2.18 -4.26
N PRO A 219 -10.85 -1.91 -4.58
CA PRO A 219 -11.86 -1.63 -3.57
C PRO A 219 -12.02 -2.77 -2.55
N GLY A 220 -12.20 -2.40 -1.27
CA GLY A 220 -12.30 -3.30 -0.13
C GLY A 220 -10.98 -3.93 0.31
N SER A 221 -9.85 -3.59 -0.33
CA SER A 221 -8.57 -4.27 -0.07
C SER A 221 -7.81 -3.72 1.14
N ALA A 222 -8.01 -2.48 1.57
CA ALA A 222 -7.19 -1.87 2.62
C ALA A 222 -7.38 -2.54 3.99
N ALA A 223 -8.63 -2.84 4.34
CA ALA A 223 -9.00 -3.27 5.69
C ALA A 223 -8.85 -4.78 5.95
N ILE A 224 -8.73 -5.63 4.90
CA ILE A 224 -8.68 -7.09 5.07
C ILE A 224 -7.52 -7.48 6.02
N PRO A 225 -7.77 -8.14 7.15
CA PRO A 225 -6.71 -8.57 8.07
C PRO A 225 -5.68 -9.47 7.37
N ALA A 226 -4.40 -9.29 7.70
CA ALA A 226 -3.33 -9.98 7.00
C ALA A 226 -3.48 -11.52 6.98
N PRO A 227 -3.91 -12.19 8.06
CA PRO A 227 -4.06 -13.65 8.05
C PRO A 227 -5.32 -14.19 7.34
N TYR A 228 -6.26 -13.33 6.92
CA TYR A 228 -7.51 -13.79 6.31
C TYR A 228 -7.25 -14.32 4.89
N ARG A 229 -7.98 -15.36 4.48
CA ARG A 229 -7.88 -15.92 3.10
C ARG A 229 -8.15 -14.85 2.03
N ASP A 230 -9.00 -13.88 2.35
CA ASP A 230 -9.41 -12.81 1.44
C ASP A 230 -8.21 -11.93 1.04
N ARG A 231 -7.17 -11.87 1.90
CA ARG A 231 -5.92 -11.17 1.60
C ARG A 231 -5.13 -11.87 0.48
N GLN A 232 -5.10 -13.21 0.48
CA GLN A 232 -4.48 -14.00 -0.59
C GLN A 232 -5.30 -13.92 -1.90
N GLU A 233 -6.63 -13.89 -1.79
CA GLU A 233 -7.51 -13.73 -2.93
C GLU A 233 -7.31 -12.36 -3.60
N VAL A 234 -7.29 -11.26 -2.82
CA VAL A 234 -7.06 -9.93 -3.39
C VAL A 234 -5.65 -9.74 -3.92
N ALA A 235 -4.64 -10.42 -3.36
CA ALA A 235 -3.28 -10.43 -3.89
C ALA A 235 -3.23 -11.03 -5.31
N TRP A 236 -3.93 -12.14 -5.52
CA TRP A 236 -4.09 -12.74 -6.85
C TRP A 236 -4.85 -11.81 -7.82
N ARG A 237 -5.97 -11.23 -7.40
CA ARG A 237 -6.72 -10.25 -8.22
C ARG A 237 -5.88 -9.01 -8.56
N THR A 238 -5.02 -8.56 -7.65
CA THR A 238 -4.10 -7.44 -7.88
C THR A 238 -3.06 -7.80 -8.94
N GLY A 239 -2.54 -9.03 -8.90
CA GLY A 239 -1.62 -9.56 -9.91
C GLY A 239 -2.26 -9.65 -11.30
N MET A 240 -3.55 -10.04 -11.37
CA MET A 240 -4.29 -9.99 -12.64
C MET A 240 -4.43 -8.55 -13.13
N ARG A 241 -4.85 -7.65 -12.23
CA ARG A 241 -5.22 -6.29 -12.60
C ARG A 241 -4.04 -5.47 -13.12
N ILE A 242 -2.85 -5.62 -12.55
CA ILE A 242 -1.68 -4.85 -13.01
C ILE A 242 -1.30 -5.16 -14.46
N VAL A 243 -1.53 -6.39 -14.94
CA VAL A 243 -1.27 -6.76 -16.34
C VAL A 243 -2.25 -6.05 -17.28
N GLU A 244 -3.52 -5.95 -16.88
CA GLU A 244 -4.52 -5.18 -17.62
C GLU A 244 -4.18 -3.68 -17.63
N MET A 245 -3.78 -3.12 -16.48
CA MET A 245 -3.36 -1.71 -16.40
C MET A 245 -2.20 -1.39 -17.33
N VAL A 246 -1.24 -2.31 -17.52
CA VAL A 246 -0.17 -2.14 -18.51
C VAL A 246 -0.71 -2.11 -19.94
N ARG A 247 -1.68 -2.96 -20.27
CA ARG A 247 -2.32 -2.97 -21.60
C ARG A 247 -3.15 -1.71 -21.86
N GLU A 248 -3.79 -1.19 -20.83
CA GLU A 248 -4.58 0.04 -20.85
C GLU A 248 -3.72 1.31 -20.77
N ASP A 249 -2.43 1.18 -20.42
CA ASP A 249 -1.56 2.29 -20.07
C ASP A 249 -2.14 3.18 -18.93
N LEU A 250 -2.85 2.56 -17.98
CA LEU A 250 -3.44 3.24 -16.82
C LEU A 250 -2.37 3.56 -15.79
N LYS A 251 -1.95 4.82 -15.72
CA LYS A 251 -0.81 5.30 -14.93
C LYS A 251 -1.25 6.02 -13.65
N PRO A 252 -0.35 6.18 -12.66
CA PRO A 252 -0.61 6.99 -11.47
C PRO A 252 -1.12 8.40 -11.79
N SER A 253 -0.60 9.06 -12.84
CA SER A 253 -1.07 10.39 -13.28
C SER A 253 -2.53 10.43 -13.74
N ASP A 254 -3.08 9.30 -14.20
CA ASP A 254 -4.48 9.19 -14.61
C ASP A 254 -5.43 9.04 -13.40
N ILE A 255 -4.90 8.61 -12.24
CA ILE A 255 -5.66 8.26 -11.03
C ILE A 255 -5.49 9.33 -9.94
N LEU A 256 -4.25 9.74 -9.67
CA LEU A 256 -3.86 10.66 -8.60
C LEU A 256 -4.13 12.12 -8.97
N THR A 257 -5.40 12.42 -9.22
CA THR A 257 -5.91 13.75 -9.56
C THR A 257 -6.22 14.57 -8.31
N ARG A 258 -6.45 15.87 -8.45
CA ARG A 258 -6.93 16.72 -7.35
C ARG A 258 -8.20 16.17 -6.70
N ALA A 259 -9.12 15.63 -7.51
CA ALA A 259 -10.34 14.98 -7.03
C ALA A 259 -10.05 13.80 -6.10
N ALA A 260 -9.10 12.94 -6.46
CA ALA A 260 -8.69 11.80 -5.63
C ALA A 260 -8.10 12.25 -4.29
N PHE A 261 -7.26 13.30 -4.28
CA PHE A 261 -6.71 13.85 -3.03
C PHE A 261 -7.77 14.51 -2.15
N ASP A 262 -8.71 15.25 -2.74
CA ASP A 262 -9.83 15.86 -2.00
C ASP A 262 -10.75 14.78 -1.38
N ASN A 263 -10.96 13.66 -2.09
CA ASN A 263 -11.65 12.48 -1.54
C ASN A 263 -10.86 11.88 -0.38
N ALA A 264 -9.54 11.70 -0.53
CA ALA A 264 -8.68 11.14 0.50
C ALA A 264 -8.66 12.00 1.79
N ILE A 265 -8.70 13.34 1.69
CA ILE A 265 -8.81 14.22 2.86
C ILE A 265 -10.10 13.95 3.63
N ARG A 266 -11.25 13.91 2.94
CA ARG A 266 -12.55 13.68 3.57
C ARG A 266 -12.65 12.29 4.18
N VAL A 267 -12.15 11.27 3.47
CA VAL A 267 -12.06 9.91 4.01
C VAL A 267 -11.16 9.89 5.24
N ASN A 268 -9.99 10.55 5.22
CA ASN A 268 -9.13 10.63 6.39
C ASN A 268 -9.85 11.20 7.61
N THR A 269 -10.59 12.30 7.45
CA THR A 269 -11.36 12.85 8.58
C THR A 269 -12.43 11.87 9.05
N ALA A 270 -13.21 11.29 8.12
CA ALA A 270 -14.28 10.38 8.46
C ALA A 270 -13.82 9.13 9.21
N ILE A 271 -12.60 8.64 8.92
CA ILE A 271 -12.03 7.48 9.61
C ILE A 271 -11.28 7.83 10.90
N GLY A 272 -11.12 9.11 11.24
CA GLY A 272 -10.28 9.54 12.37
C GLY A 272 -8.79 9.24 12.13
N GLY A 273 -8.34 9.44 10.89
CA GLY A 273 -7.01 9.05 10.42
C GLY A 273 -5.87 9.83 11.09
N SER A 274 -4.68 9.22 11.09
CA SER A 274 -3.46 9.74 11.70
C SER A 274 -3.06 11.14 11.20
N THR A 275 -2.54 11.96 12.11
CA THR A 275 -1.93 13.27 11.80
C THR A 275 -0.67 13.20 10.93
N ASN A 276 -0.14 12.01 10.66
CA ASN A 276 0.91 11.81 9.66
C ASN A 276 0.40 11.90 8.22
N ALA A 277 -0.91 11.69 7.99
CA ALA A 277 -1.50 11.67 6.65
C ALA A 277 -1.33 12.99 5.87
N PRO A 278 -1.51 14.20 6.45
CA PRO A 278 -1.20 15.46 5.77
C PRO A 278 0.21 15.52 5.18
N ILE A 279 1.22 15.07 5.93
CA ILE A 279 2.62 15.07 5.48
C ILE A 279 2.82 14.10 4.32
N HIS A 280 2.14 12.95 4.36
CA HIS A 280 2.26 11.90 3.36
C HIS A 280 1.51 12.22 2.06
N LEU A 281 0.24 12.67 2.15
CA LEU A 281 -0.54 13.06 0.99
C LEU A 281 0.07 14.28 0.30
N ALA A 282 0.55 15.29 1.04
CA ALA A 282 1.24 16.42 0.44
C ALA A 282 2.52 16.00 -0.31
N ALA A 283 3.26 15.02 0.20
CA ALA A 283 4.43 14.50 -0.50
C ALA A 283 4.04 13.80 -1.81
N ILE A 284 3.06 12.89 -1.77
CA ILE A 284 2.59 12.16 -2.97
C ILE A 284 2.02 13.15 -4.00
N ALA A 285 1.19 14.10 -3.58
CA ALA A 285 0.61 15.13 -4.45
C ALA A 285 1.69 15.93 -5.19
N ARG A 286 2.74 16.36 -4.47
CA ARG A 286 3.87 17.07 -5.09
C ARG A 286 4.65 16.23 -6.10
N HIS A 287 4.81 14.92 -5.87
CA HIS A 287 5.48 14.03 -6.81
C HIS A 287 4.70 13.82 -8.11
N ILE A 288 3.37 13.95 -8.08
CA ILE A 288 2.53 13.87 -9.28
C ILE A 288 2.11 15.25 -9.84
N GLY A 289 2.60 16.34 -9.25
CA GLY A 289 2.31 17.71 -9.70
C GLY A 289 0.93 18.26 -9.31
N VAL A 290 0.24 17.66 -8.34
CA VAL A 290 -1.02 18.18 -7.78
C VAL A 290 -0.71 19.17 -6.65
N ASP A 291 -1.27 20.37 -6.75
CA ASP A 291 -1.26 21.33 -5.64
C ASP A 291 -2.26 20.89 -4.56
N LEU A 292 -1.76 20.65 -3.35
CA LEU A 292 -2.54 20.23 -2.19
C LEU A 292 -2.09 21.03 -0.95
N PRO A 293 -2.56 22.29 -0.82
CA PRO A 293 -2.17 23.14 0.29
C PRO A 293 -2.71 22.59 1.62
N LEU A 294 -2.02 22.85 2.72
CA LEU A 294 -2.47 22.44 4.05
C LEU A 294 -3.88 22.95 4.39
N GLN A 295 -4.24 24.14 3.87
CA GLN A 295 -5.57 24.73 4.02
C GLN A 295 -6.70 23.83 3.51
N ALA A 296 -6.45 22.97 2.52
CA ALA A 296 -7.45 22.03 2.02
C ALA A 296 -7.95 21.05 3.10
N TRP A 297 -7.12 20.72 4.10
CA TRP A 297 -7.53 19.88 5.23
C TRP A 297 -8.58 20.56 6.11
N GLN A 298 -8.46 21.88 6.28
CA GLN A 298 -9.46 22.67 6.99
C GLN A 298 -10.72 22.81 6.13
N ASP A 299 -10.56 23.23 4.88
CA ASP A 299 -11.69 23.58 3.99
C ASP A 299 -12.57 22.37 3.64
N LEU A 300 -11.96 21.19 3.47
CA LEU A 300 -12.67 19.97 3.06
C LEU A 300 -12.97 19.04 4.23
N GLY A 301 -12.16 19.09 5.28
CA GLY A 301 -12.20 18.12 6.37
C GLY A 301 -12.94 18.59 7.61
N ALA A 302 -12.97 19.88 7.94
CA ALA A 302 -13.39 20.35 9.28
C ALA A 302 -14.81 19.94 9.68
N ASP A 303 -15.75 19.94 8.74
CA ASP A 303 -17.16 19.62 9.00
C ASP A 303 -17.50 18.13 8.79
N VAL A 304 -16.53 17.30 8.41
CA VAL A 304 -16.74 15.86 8.21
C VAL A 304 -16.76 15.17 9.57
N PRO A 305 -17.84 14.46 9.95
CA PRO A 305 -17.92 13.79 11.24
C PRO A 305 -17.05 12.53 11.29
N LEU A 306 -16.61 12.16 12.49
CA LEU A 306 -16.02 10.85 12.73
C LEU A 306 -17.08 9.75 12.55
N LEU A 307 -16.90 8.89 11.55
CA LEU A 307 -17.81 7.78 11.22
C LEU A 307 -17.33 6.44 11.78
N VAL A 308 -16.01 6.29 11.96
CA VAL A 308 -15.39 5.02 12.31
C VAL A 308 -15.10 4.94 13.81
N ASN A 309 -15.76 4.01 14.51
CA ASN A 309 -15.53 3.72 15.92
C ASN A 309 -14.31 2.78 16.10
N LEU A 310 -13.09 3.30 15.92
CA LEU A 310 -11.84 2.54 16.05
C LEU A 310 -10.86 3.24 16.99
N GLN A 311 -10.12 2.48 17.79
CA GLN A 311 -9.02 3.05 18.56
C GLN A 311 -8.03 3.79 17.65
N PRO A 312 -7.45 4.94 18.05
CA PRO A 312 -7.50 5.51 19.40
C PRO A 312 -8.73 6.38 19.70
N ALA A 313 -9.53 6.75 18.70
CA ALA A 313 -10.69 7.65 18.90
C ALA A 313 -11.93 6.92 19.44
N GLY A 314 -12.05 5.63 19.14
CA GLY A 314 -13.16 4.76 19.51
C GLY A 314 -12.71 3.48 20.23
N GLU A 315 -13.54 2.45 20.15
CA GLU A 315 -13.41 1.22 20.97
C GLU A 315 -12.83 0.02 20.20
N TYR A 316 -13.23 -0.16 18.93
CA TYR A 316 -12.94 -1.38 18.17
C TYR A 316 -11.55 -1.39 17.53
N LEU A 317 -11.22 -2.50 16.84
CA LEU A 317 -9.94 -2.74 16.16
C LEU A 317 -10.14 -3.23 14.72
N GLY A 318 -9.04 -3.40 13.98
CA GLY A 318 -9.02 -3.57 12.53
C GLY A 318 -9.91 -4.70 11.98
N GLU A 319 -10.10 -5.80 12.72
CA GLU A 319 -11.02 -6.86 12.30
C GLU A 319 -12.47 -6.40 12.26
N ASP A 320 -12.87 -5.58 13.24
CA ASP A 320 -14.22 -5.04 13.32
C ASP A 320 -14.46 -4.03 12.18
N TYR A 321 -13.46 -3.18 11.89
CA TYR A 321 -13.52 -2.23 10.76
C TYR A 321 -13.70 -2.95 9.42
N TYR A 322 -12.96 -4.04 9.19
CA TYR A 322 -13.12 -4.85 7.98
C TYR A 322 -14.52 -5.45 7.87
N ARG A 323 -15.01 -6.09 8.94
CA ARG A 323 -16.33 -6.73 8.95
C ARG A 323 -17.48 -5.74 8.82
N ALA A 324 -17.29 -4.50 9.26
CA ALA A 324 -18.25 -3.40 9.08
C ALA A 324 -18.30 -2.86 7.64
N GLY A 325 -17.43 -3.34 6.74
CA GLY A 325 -17.38 -2.95 5.33
C GLY A 325 -16.19 -2.06 4.95
N GLY A 326 -15.27 -1.79 5.89
CA GLY A 326 -14.00 -1.12 5.61
C GLY A 326 -14.13 0.26 4.97
N VAL A 327 -13.17 0.59 4.09
CA VAL A 327 -13.14 1.86 3.36
C VAL A 327 -14.37 2.05 2.47
N PRO A 328 -14.86 1.04 1.72
CA PRO A 328 -16.05 1.21 0.88
C PRO A 328 -17.30 1.65 1.67
N ALA A 329 -17.51 1.14 2.89
CA ALA A 329 -18.63 1.56 3.71
C ALA A 329 -18.54 3.05 4.11
N VAL A 330 -17.34 3.54 4.42
CA VAL A 330 -17.11 4.96 4.75
C VAL A 330 -17.34 5.84 3.53
N VAL A 331 -16.76 5.46 2.39
CA VAL A 331 -16.92 6.17 1.11
C VAL A 331 -18.40 6.25 0.72
N ALA A 332 -19.13 5.15 0.82
CA ALA A 332 -20.57 5.12 0.53
C ALA A 332 -21.37 6.09 1.42
N GLN A 333 -21.05 6.17 2.72
CA GLN A 333 -21.71 7.16 3.60
C GLN A 333 -21.40 8.60 3.18
N LEU A 334 -20.16 8.90 2.79
CA LEU A 334 -19.77 10.23 2.32
C LEU A 334 -20.43 10.60 0.97
N MET A 335 -20.62 9.63 0.06
CA MET A 335 -21.35 9.82 -1.19
C MET A 335 -22.80 10.25 -0.96
N THR A 336 -23.51 9.66 0.03
CA THR A 336 -24.88 10.08 0.36
C THR A 336 -25.02 11.55 0.78
N ARG A 337 -23.89 12.20 1.10
CA ARG A 337 -23.80 13.63 1.45
C ARG A 337 -23.20 14.49 0.35
N GLY A 338 -22.91 13.95 -0.82
CA GLY A 338 -22.24 14.66 -1.92
C GLY A 338 -20.81 15.09 -1.57
N LEU A 339 -20.17 14.39 -0.64
CA LEU A 339 -18.82 14.72 -0.17
C LEU A 339 -17.72 14.03 -0.99
N ILE A 340 -18.06 13.06 -1.84
CA ILE A 340 -17.11 12.37 -2.70
C ILE A 340 -17.26 12.88 -4.13
N GLN A 341 -16.12 13.13 -4.79
CA GLN A 341 -16.05 13.31 -6.24
C GLN A 341 -16.10 11.93 -6.89
N GLU A 342 -17.31 11.49 -7.23
CA GLU A 342 -17.62 10.11 -7.63
C GLU A 342 -16.99 9.70 -8.96
N ASP A 343 -16.71 10.65 -9.86
CA ASP A 343 -16.08 10.41 -11.16
C ASP A 343 -14.56 10.16 -11.09
N ALA A 344 -13.95 10.27 -9.90
CA ALA A 344 -12.50 10.05 -9.74
C ALA A 344 -12.12 8.62 -10.15
N ALA A 345 -11.22 8.49 -11.13
CA ALA A 345 -10.77 7.20 -11.64
C ALA A 345 -10.02 6.37 -10.60
N THR A 346 -10.09 5.05 -10.70
CA THR A 346 -9.35 4.13 -9.83
C THR A 346 -8.63 3.05 -10.63
N VAL A 347 -7.72 2.33 -9.98
CA VAL A 347 -6.93 1.25 -10.59
C VAL A 347 -7.77 0.15 -11.20
N ASN A 348 -9.04 -0.05 -10.78
CA ASN A 348 -9.91 -1.11 -11.33
C ASN A 348 -10.53 -0.76 -12.70
N GLY A 349 -10.19 0.40 -13.28
CA GLY A 349 -10.72 0.87 -14.57
C GLY A 349 -12.11 1.52 -14.47
N ARG A 350 -12.62 1.74 -13.25
CA ARG A 350 -13.88 2.43 -12.96
C ARG A 350 -13.64 3.63 -12.05
N SER A 351 -14.62 4.51 -12.02
CA SER A 351 -14.69 5.60 -11.06
C SER A 351 -14.91 5.08 -9.63
N ILE A 352 -14.68 5.92 -8.62
CA ILE A 352 -14.88 5.57 -7.21
C ILE A 352 -16.37 5.37 -6.87
N GLY A 353 -17.26 6.07 -7.61
CA GLY A 353 -18.74 6.01 -7.56
C GLY A 353 -19.39 4.66 -7.82
#